data_AF-A0A131YK50-F1
#
_entry.id   AF-A0A131YK50-F1
#
_cell.length_a   1.000
_cell.length_b   1.000
_cell.length_c   1.000
_cell.angle_alpha   90.00
_cell.angle_beta   90.00
_cell.angle_gamma   90.00
#
_symmetry.space_group_name_H-M   'P 1'
#
loop_
_entity.id
_entity.type
_entity.pdbx_description
1 polymer ?
#
loop_
_entity_poly.entity_id
_entity_poly.type
_entity_poly.pdbx_seq_one_letter_code
_entity_poly.pdbx_strand_id
1 'polypeptide(L)'
;MARPIRMLSCRHLLLATGLVLLAEIGVSAACHDLEFFRTRQECSHTFENEFRRSYDEYHNDHARSREIVCCALMRANECIRSLYKRKQCTDTGIEILAHYSRKASTKDCESFDYRPCGAGACTISASALLLAALVALVVRMSS
;
A
#
# COMPACT_ATOMS: atom_id res chain seq x y z
N MET A 1 -55.35 -11.74 7.01
CA MET A 1 -54.90 -10.33 6.94
C MET A 1 -53.64 -10.29 6.08
N ALA A 2 -53.73 -9.83 4.83
CA ALA A 2 -52.60 -9.77 3.90
C ALA A 2 -51.97 -8.37 3.95
N ARG A 3 -50.66 -8.29 4.20
CA ARG A 3 -49.90 -7.03 4.17
C ARG A 3 -49.70 -6.58 2.71
N PRO A 4 -49.89 -5.29 2.37
CA PRO A 4 -49.67 -4.82 1.00
C PRO A 4 -48.17 -4.82 0.68
N ILE A 5 -47.78 -5.60 -0.32
CA ILE A 5 -46.46 -5.53 -0.94
C ILE A 5 -46.44 -4.22 -1.73
N ARG A 6 -45.68 -3.23 -1.24
CA ARG A 6 -45.42 -2.00 -1.98
C ARG A 6 -44.67 -2.37 -3.25
N MET A 7 -45.35 -2.34 -4.40
CA MET A 7 -44.71 -2.48 -5.70
C MET A 7 -43.72 -1.32 -5.87
N LEU A 8 -42.43 -1.62 -5.88
CA LEU A 8 -41.40 -0.65 -6.26
C LEU A 8 -41.72 -0.16 -7.68
N SER A 9 -42.04 1.13 -7.82
CA SER A 9 -42.25 1.74 -9.12
C SER A 9 -41.00 1.55 -9.99
N CYS A 10 -41.20 1.16 -11.25
CA CYS A 10 -40.13 0.96 -12.24
C CYS A 10 -39.21 2.19 -12.36
N ARG A 11 -39.74 3.40 -12.08
CA ARG A 11 -38.95 4.63 -12.00
C ARG A 11 -37.92 4.64 -10.87
N HIS A 12 -38.26 4.08 -9.70
CA HIS A 12 -37.30 3.96 -8.59
C HIS A 12 -36.24 2.90 -8.88
N LEU A 13 -36.60 1.83 -9.59
CA LEU A 13 -35.64 0.81 -10.02
C LEU A 13 -34.64 1.38 -11.04
N LEU A 14 -35.11 2.17 -12.02
CA LEU A 14 -34.27 2.83 -13.02
C LEU A 14 -33.34 3.90 -12.40
N LEU A 15 -33.84 4.68 -11.44
CA LEU A 15 -33.00 5.64 -10.70
C LEU A 15 -31.93 4.94 -9.86
N ALA A 16 -32.30 3.84 -9.17
CA ALA A 16 -31.36 3.07 -8.38
C ALA A 16 -30.28 2.41 -9.27
N THR A 17 -30.67 1.80 -10.39
CA THR A 17 -29.72 1.20 -11.35
C THR A 17 -28.84 2.25 -12.01
N GLY A 18 -29.38 3.42 -12.36
CA GLY A 18 -28.59 4.54 -12.89
C GLY A 18 -27.55 5.07 -11.89
N LEU A 19 -27.92 5.19 -10.61
CA LEU A 19 -26.99 5.59 -9.55
C LEU A 19 -25.88 4.55 -9.31
N VAL A 20 -26.22 3.26 -9.37
CA VAL A 20 -25.23 2.17 -9.25
C VAL A 20 -24.25 2.21 -10.43
N LEU A 21 -24.74 2.38 -11.66
CA LEU A 21 -23.88 2.50 -12.84
C LEU A 21 -22.94 3.70 -12.77
N LEU A 22 -23.42 4.85 -12.29
CA LEU A 22 -22.57 6.04 -12.11
C LEU A 22 -21.52 5.83 -11.00
N ALA A 23 -21.87 5.13 -9.92
CA ALA A 23 -20.93 4.77 -8.87
C ALA A 23 -19.86 3.79 -9.39
N GLU A 24 -20.25 2.79 -10.17
CA GLU A 24 -19.34 1.83 -10.82
C GLU A 24 -18.34 2.53 -11.75
N ILE A 25 -18.82 3.48 -12.58
CA ILE A 25 -17.96 4.27 -13.48
C ILE A 25 -16.97 5.14 -12.68
N GLY A 26 -17.43 5.78 -11.60
CA GLY A 26 -16.59 6.59 -10.72
C GLY A 26 -15.51 5.79 -9.99
N VAL A 27 -15.85 4.59 -9.51
CA VAL A 27 -14.89 3.66 -8.89
C VAL A 27 -13.88 3.17 -9.91
N SER A 28 -14.32 2.78 -11.10
CA SER A 28 -13.42 2.31 -12.17
C SER A 28 -12.43 3.40 -12.61
N ALA A 29 -12.88 4.66 -12.73
CA ALA A 29 -12.00 5.79 -13.03
C ALA A 29 -10.96 6.06 -11.91
N ALA A 30 -11.33 5.89 -10.63
CA ALA A 30 -10.41 6.06 -9.50
C ALA A 30 -9.31 4.97 -9.44
N CYS A 31 -9.59 3.79 -9.98
CA CYS A 31 -8.64 2.67 -10.06
C CYS A 31 -7.73 2.73 -11.30
N HIS A 32 -8.09 3.56 -12.27
CA HIS A 32 -7.29 3.89 -13.45
C HIS A 32 -6.62 5.27 -13.35
N ASP A 33 -6.68 5.90 -12.18
CA ASP A 33 -6.03 7.18 -11.89
C ASP A 33 -4.50 7.04 -11.90
N LEU A 34 -3.82 8.05 -12.45
CA LEU A 34 -2.36 8.12 -12.51
C LEU A 34 -1.75 8.07 -11.10
N GLU A 35 -2.38 8.74 -10.13
CA GLU A 35 -1.94 8.73 -8.73
C GLU A 35 -2.01 7.31 -8.15
N PHE A 36 -3.09 6.59 -8.42
CA PHE A 36 -3.26 5.21 -7.96
C PHE A 36 -2.14 4.31 -8.52
N PHE A 37 -1.87 4.39 -9.83
CA PHE A 37 -0.78 3.62 -10.44
C PHE A 37 0.59 3.96 -9.85
N ARG A 38 0.86 5.26 -9.66
CA ARG A 38 2.13 5.74 -9.10
C ARG A 38 2.33 5.25 -7.67
N THR A 39 1.35 5.46 -6.79
CA THR A 39 1.45 5.00 -5.40
C THR A 39 1.55 3.48 -5.32
N ARG A 40 0.82 2.75 -6.17
CA ARG A 40 0.95 1.29 -6.27
C ARG A 40 2.37 0.88 -6.62
N GLN A 41 2.96 1.52 -7.64
CA GLN A 41 4.33 1.27 -8.07
C GLN A 41 5.35 1.64 -6.98
N GLU A 42 5.15 2.73 -6.25
CA GLU A 42 5.99 3.12 -5.12
C GLU A 42 5.97 2.06 -4.00
N CYS A 43 4.77 1.58 -3.60
CA CYS A 43 4.64 0.47 -2.65
C CYS A 43 5.42 -0.78 -3.12
N SER A 44 5.31 -1.11 -4.41
CA SER A 44 5.97 -2.24 -5.05
C SER A 44 7.50 -2.11 -5.04
N HIS A 45 8.01 -0.94 -5.43
CA HIS A 45 9.44 -0.66 -5.49
C HIS A 45 10.10 -0.72 -4.12
N THR A 46 9.43 -0.27 -3.06
CA THR A 46 9.97 -0.36 -1.70
C THR A 46 10.21 -1.82 -1.30
N PHE A 47 9.26 -2.73 -1.56
CA PHE A 47 9.44 -4.14 -1.27
C PHE A 47 10.59 -4.75 -2.08
N GLU A 48 10.64 -4.49 -3.38
CA GLU A 48 11.67 -5.07 -4.25
C GLU A 48 13.07 -4.59 -3.88
N ASN A 49 13.20 -3.32 -3.50
CA ASN A 49 14.47 -2.77 -3.05
C ASN A 49 14.95 -3.41 -1.75
N GLU A 50 14.09 -3.53 -0.74
CA GLU A 50 14.45 -4.20 0.52
C GLU A 50 14.72 -5.69 0.33
N PHE A 51 13.95 -6.36 -0.55
CA PHE A 51 14.20 -7.74 -0.91
C PHE A 51 15.58 -7.90 -1.53
N ARG A 52 15.91 -7.10 -2.56
CA ARG A 52 17.23 -7.13 -3.20
C ARG A 52 18.35 -6.80 -2.21
N ARG A 53 18.17 -5.74 -1.41
CA ARG A 53 19.10 -5.34 -0.34
C ARG A 53 19.39 -6.46 0.64
N SER A 54 18.38 -7.26 0.99
CA SER A 54 18.56 -8.41 1.89
C SER A 54 19.51 -9.48 1.35
N TYR A 55 19.66 -9.59 0.03
CA TYR A 55 20.64 -10.47 -0.61
C TYR A 55 21.98 -9.75 -0.76
N ASP A 56 21.98 -8.53 -1.30
CA ASP A 56 23.22 -7.81 -1.61
C ASP A 56 24.04 -7.53 -0.33
N GLU A 57 23.40 -7.01 0.72
CA GLU A 57 24.08 -6.54 1.94
C GLU A 57 24.12 -7.60 3.06
N TYR A 58 23.11 -8.48 3.13
CA TYR A 58 22.88 -9.33 4.31
C TYR A 58 22.83 -10.83 3.98
N HIS A 59 23.39 -11.29 2.86
CA HIS A 59 23.35 -12.72 2.48
C HIS A 59 23.94 -13.68 3.54
N ASN A 60 24.94 -13.24 4.31
CA ASN A 60 25.56 -14.05 5.38
C ASN A 60 24.86 -13.91 6.74
N ASP A 61 23.99 -12.91 6.92
CA ASP A 61 23.21 -12.71 8.14
C ASP A 61 21.76 -13.08 7.88
N HIS A 62 21.45 -14.37 8.04
CA HIS A 62 20.11 -14.89 7.81
C HIS A 62 19.04 -14.22 8.68
N ALA A 63 19.36 -13.91 9.94
CA ALA A 63 18.41 -13.29 10.86
C ALA A 63 18.05 -11.87 10.38
N ARG A 64 19.08 -11.07 10.03
CA ARG A 64 18.87 -9.70 9.54
C ARG A 64 18.23 -9.66 8.17
N SER A 65 18.67 -10.53 7.26
CA SER A 65 18.09 -10.67 5.91
C SER A 65 16.61 -11.02 5.99
N ARG A 66 16.25 -11.96 6.87
CA ARG A 66 14.86 -12.35 7.15
C ARG A 66 14.05 -11.20 7.73
N GLU A 67 14.55 -10.51 8.74
CA GLU A 67 13.89 -9.34 9.33
C GLU A 67 13.55 -8.28 8.27
N ILE A 68 14.53 -7.92 7.44
CA ILE A 68 14.35 -6.92 6.38
C ILE A 68 13.23 -7.33 5.42
N VAL A 69 13.27 -8.57 4.90
CA VAL A 69 12.26 -9.04 3.94
C VAL A 69 10.88 -9.13 4.56
N CYS A 70 10.76 -9.67 5.76
CA CYS A 70 9.45 -9.83 6.40
C CYS A 70 8.86 -8.49 6.80
N CYS A 71 9.66 -7.56 7.33
CA CYS A 71 9.19 -6.21 7.60
C CYS A 71 8.81 -5.46 6.31
N ALA A 72 9.54 -5.64 5.22
CA ALA A 72 9.19 -5.06 3.92
C ALA A 72 7.87 -5.64 3.40
N LEU A 73 7.65 -6.96 3.52
CA LEU A 73 6.39 -7.62 3.15
C LEU A 73 5.21 -7.04 3.93
N MET A 74 5.34 -6.88 5.24
CA MET A 74 4.30 -6.28 6.08
C MET A 74 3.94 -4.86 5.61
N ARG A 75 4.94 -4.00 5.39
CA ARG A 75 4.72 -2.62 4.92
C ARG A 75 4.10 -2.58 3.53
N ALA A 76 4.54 -3.44 2.62
CA ALA A 76 3.97 -3.53 1.27
C ALA A 76 2.50 -3.96 1.31
N ASN A 77 2.19 -4.96 2.14
CA ASN A 77 0.83 -5.44 2.35
C ASN A 77 -0.07 -4.33 2.89
N GLU A 78 0.40 -3.56 3.87
CA GLU A 78 -0.34 -2.43 4.43
C GLU A 78 -0.53 -1.30 3.40
N CYS A 79 0.53 -0.94 2.66
CA CYS A 79 0.50 0.11 1.64
C CYS A 79 -0.52 -0.19 0.54
N ILE A 80 -0.47 -1.40 -0.04
CA ILE A 80 -1.40 -1.84 -1.09
C ILE A 80 -2.82 -1.97 -0.55
N ARG A 81 -3.04 -2.60 0.61
CA ARG A 81 -4.39 -2.70 1.19
C ARG A 81 -5.01 -1.34 1.49
N SER A 82 -4.22 -0.41 2.02
CA SER A 82 -4.66 0.96 2.30
C SER A 82 -4.99 1.72 1.02
N LEU A 83 -4.20 1.57 -0.04
CA LEU A 83 -4.47 2.18 -1.33
C LEU A 83 -5.78 1.67 -1.94
N TYR A 84 -5.97 0.35 -1.99
CA TYR A 84 -7.18 -0.26 -2.54
C TYR A 84 -8.42 0.08 -1.72
N LYS A 85 -8.31 0.10 -0.39
CA LYS A 85 -9.41 0.52 0.50
C LYS A 85 -9.81 1.97 0.27
N ARG A 86 -8.83 2.89 0.13
CA ARG A 86 -9.10 4.33 -0.05
C ARG A 86 -9.77 4.64 -1.39
N LYS A 87 -9.34 3.98 -2.47
CA LYS A 87 -9.85 4.23 -3.83
C LYS A 87 -11.01 3.29 -4.22
N GLN A 88 -11.46 2.43 -3.30
CA GLN A 88 -12.56 1.47 -3.48
C GLN A 88 -12.33 0.49 -4.65
N CYS A 89 -11.07 0.18 -4.93
CA CYS A 89 -10.69 -0.70 -6.05
C CYS A 89 -10.79 -2.17 -5.67
N THR A 90 -11.23 -3.00 -6.61
CA THR A 90 -11.31 -4.45 -6.45
C THR A 90 -10.13 -5.21 -7.10
N ASP A 91 -9.80 -6.34 -6.47
CA ASP A 91 -8.99 -7.53 -6.81
C ASP A 91 -7.61 -7.44 -7.49
N THR A 92 -7.22 -6.39 -8.19
CA THR A 92 -5.85 -6.33 -8.76
C THR A 92 -4.75 -6.24 -7.70
N GLY A 93 -5.09 -5.86 -6.47
CA GLY A 93 -4.16 -5.83 -5.34
C GLY A 93 -3.84 -7.24 -4.84
N ILE A 94 -4.77 -8.18 -4.96
CA ILE A 94 -4.63 -9.54 -4.44
C ILE A 94 -3.49 -10.28 -5.15
N GLU A 95 -3.35 -10.10 -6.47
CA GLU A 95 -2.27 -10.73 -7.23
C GLU A 95 -0.89 -10.21 -6.83
N ILE A 96 -0.75 -8.91 -6.62
CA ILE A 96 0.49 -8.26 -6.19
C ILE A 96 0.89 -8.74 -4.78
N LEU A 97 -0.06 -8.75 -3.86
CA LEU A 97 0.17 -9.24 -2.49
C LEU A 97 0.56 -10.72 -2.47
N ALA A 98 -0.08 -11.54 -3.31
CA ALA A 98 0.25 -12.95 -3.46
C ALA A 98 1.65 -13.14 -4.06
N HIS A 99 2.05 -12.31 -5.03
CA HIS A 99 3.39 -12.32 -5.59
C HIS A 99 4.45 -12.02 -4.52
N TYR A 100 4.27 -11.00 -3.70
CA TYR A 100 5.21 -10.68 -2.62
C TYR A 100 5.26 -11.75 -1.55
N SER A 101 4.13 -12.33 -1.20
CA SER A 101 4.07 -13.43 -0.23
C SER A 101 4.86 -14.65 -0.72
N ARG A 102 4.69 -15.05 -1.99
CA ARG A 102 5.49 -16.12 -2.61
C ARG A 102 6.98 -15.80 -2.68
N LYS A 103 7.33 -14.53 -2.94
CA LYS A 103 8.73 -14.11 -3.01
C LYS A 103 9.39 -14.14 -1.62
N ALA A 104 8.67 -13.67 -0.61
CA ALA A 104 9.10 -13.64 0.78
C ALA A 104 9.08 -15.01 1.48
N SER A 105 8.37 -16.01 0.94
CA SER A 105 8.38 -17.37 1.52
C SER A 105 9.77 -17.99 1.56
N THR A 106 10.69 -17.55 0.68
CA THR A 106 12.11 -17.93 0.70
C THR A 106 12.86 -17.49 1.97
N LYS A 107 12.24 -16.65 2.81
CA LYS A 107 12.78 -16.14 4.08
C LYS A 107 11.93 -16.58 5.29
N ASP A 108 11.02 -17.53 5.13
CA ASP A 108 10.16 -18.05 6.22
C ASP A 108 9.38 -16.95 6.97
N CYS A 109 8.81 -16.00 6.23
CA CYS A 109 8.07 -14.89 6.83
C CYS A 109 6.74 -15.30 7.48
N GLU A 110 6.26 -16.53 7.27
CA GLU A 110 5.05 -17.07 7.91
C GLU A 110 5.22 -17.29 9.41
N SER A 111 6.44 -17.66 9.85
CA SER A 111 6.79 -17.88 11.26
C SER A 111 7.57 -16.72 11.87
N PHE A 112 7.65 -15.59 11.17
CA PHE A 112 8.41 -14.43 11.61
C PHE A 112 7.64 -13.61 12.64
N ASP A 113 8.32 -13.15 13.69
CA ASP A 113 7.76 -12.22 14.66
C ASP A 113 7.85 -10.78 14.13
N TYR A 114 6.71 -10.20 13.78
CA TYR A 114 6.63 -8.87 13.16
C TYR A 114 6.77 -7.70 14.15
N ARG A 115 6.87 -7.95 15.47
CA ARG A 115 7.04 -6.88 16.48
C ARG A 115 8.19 -5.90 16.18
N PRO A 116 9.38 -6.32 15.69
CA PRO A 116 10.48 -5.41 15.36
C PRO A 116 10.15 -4.43 14.23
N CYS A 117 9.24 -4.77 13.33
CA CYS A 117 8.95 -3.99 12.13
C CYS A 117 8.28 -2.63 12.43
N GLY A 118 7.61 -2.51 13.58
CA GLY A 118 6.96 -1.28 14.03
C GLY A 118 7.91 -0.23 14.61
N ALA A 119 9.16 -0.59 14.93
CA ALA A 119 10.13 0.32 15.54
C ALA A 119 11.00 1.10 14.52
N GLY A 120 10.94 0.74 13.23
CA GLY A 120 11.91 1.20 12.22
C GLY A 120 11.44 2.24 11.20
N ALA A 121 10.19 2.72 11.25
CA ALA A 121 9.61 3.51 10.15
C ALA A 121 9.74 5.05 10.28
N CYS A 122 10.30 5.59 11.37
CA CYS A 122 10.28 7.04 11.63
C CYS A 122 11.65 7.72 11.80
N THR A 123 12.79 7.08 11.50
CA THR A 123 14.11 7.65 11.88
C THR A 123 14.93 8.25 10.74
N ILE A 124 14.55 8.09 9.47
CA ILE A 124 15.38 8.59 8.35
C ILE A 124 14.87 9.92 7.76
N SER A 125 13.58 10.25 7.89
CA SER A 125 13.03 11.46 7.23
C SER A 125 13.18 12.74 8.05
N ALA A 126 13.11 12.70 9.39
CA ALA A 126 13.19 13.91 10.21
C ALA A 126 14.62 14.50 10.26
N SER A 127 15.64 13.65 10.42
CA SER A 127 17.04 14.08 10.54
C SER A 127 17.58 14.65 9.23
N ALA A 128 17.22 14.06 8.08
CA ALA A 128 17.60 14.56 6.77
C ALA A 128 16.91 15.89 6.42
N LEU A 129 15.63 16.04 6.78
CA LEU A 129 14.89 17.30 6.61
C LEU A 129 15.44 18.41 7.52
N LEU A 130 15.82 18.08 8.76
CA LEU A 130 16.49 19.02 9.68
C LEU A 130 17.85 19.47 9.14
N LEU A 131 18.67 18.56 8.61
CA LEU A 131 19.96 18.90 8.00
C LEU A 131 19.79 19.80 6.77
N ALA A 132 18.84 19.50 5.89
CA ALA A 132 18.55 20.35 4.72
C ALA A 132 18.06 21.75 5.12
N ALA A 133 17.20 21.85 6.15
CA ALA A 133 16.72 23.12 6.68
C ALA A 133 17.85 23.96 7.29
N LEU A 134 18.75 23.33 8.05
CA LEU A 134 19.91 24.00 8.66
C LEU A 134 20.87 24.55 7.60
N VAL A 135 21.18 23.77 6.56
CA VAL A 135 22.04 24.22 5.46
C VAL A 135 21.41 25.42 4.72
N ALA A 136 20.12 25.36 4.42
CA ALA A 136 19.41 26.47 3.77
C ALA A 136 19.41 27.75 4.62
N LEU A 137 19.30 27.62 5.94
CA LEU A 137 19.28 28.76 6.87
C LEU A 137 20.67 29.41 6.99
N VAL A 138 21.74 28.62 7.03
CA VAL A 138 23.13 29.12 7.06
C VAL A 138 23.48 29.88 5.79
N VAL A 139 23.09 29.37 4.61
CA VAL A 139 23.32 30.05 3.32
C VAL A 139 22.61 31.40 3.28
N ARG A 140 21.37 31.48 3.80
CA ARG A 140 20.59 32.73 3.83
C ARG A 140 21.13 33.77 4.80
N MET A 141 21.82 33.36 5.86
CA MET A 141 22.43 34.27 6.84
C MET A 141 23.84 34.76 6.43
N SER A 142 24.46 34.07 5.46
CA SER A 142 25.82 34.39 4.98
C SER A 142 25.82 35.21 3.68
N SER A 143 24.63 35.54 3.16
CA SER A 143 24.39 36.49 2.05
C SER A 143 23.80 37.78 2.57
#